data_AF-A0A1S7PL32-F1
#
_entry.id   AF-A0A1S7PL32-F1
#
_cell.length_a   1.000
_cell.length_b   1.000
_cell.length_c   1.000
_cell.angle_alpha   90.00
_cell.angle_beta   90.00
_cell.angle_gamma   90.00
#
_symmetry.space_group_name_H-M   'P 1'
#
loop_
_entity.id
_entity.type
_entity.pdbx_description
1 polymer ?
#
loop_
_entity_poly.entity_id
_entity_poly.type
_entity_poly.pdbx_seq_one_letter_code
_entity_poly.pdbx_strand_id
1 'polypeptide(L)' 'MSDAAKSTPVRPDDIAGYVIQCHDGDARAAVETLLGEIEHLQEQLSLAVAIMGKGYTRGWTPDMAGD' A
#
# COMPACT_ATOMS: atom_id res chain seq x y z
N MET A 1 -6.14 -9.21 -39.83
CA MET A 1 -5.89 -10.27 -38.84
C MET A 1 -4.83 -9.72 -37.91
N SER A 2 -5.26 -9.20 -36.76
CA SER A 2 -4.39 -8.54 -35.80
C SER A 2 -3.37 -9.51 -35.25
N ASP A 3 -2.10 -9.13 -35.31
CA ASP A 3 -1.01 -9.78 -34.60
C ASP A 3 -1.25 -9.55 -33.11
N ALA A 4 -1.94 -10.50 -32.49
CA ALA A 4 -2.06 -10.61 -31.06
C ALA A 4 -0.66 -10.95 -30.55
N ALA A 5 0.16 -9.92 -30.35
CA ALA A 5 1.42 -10.00 -29.64
C ALA A 5 1.11 -10.68 -28.31
N LYS A 6 1.36 -11.99 -28.28
CA LYS A 6 1.15 -12.85 -27.13
C LYS A 6 2.01 -12.27 -26.02
N SER A 7 1.37 -11.60 -25.07
CA SER A 7 1.94 -11.25 -23.78
C SER A 7 2.67 -12.49 -23.27
N THR A 8 3.99 -12.40 -23.27
CA THR A 8 4.84 -13.46 -22.78
C THR A 8 4.68 -13.40 -21.26
N PRO A 9 4.26 -14.49 -20.59
CA PRO A 9 3.98 -14.42 -19.17
C PRO A 9 5.26 -14.01 -18.43
N VAL A 10 5.19 -12.89 -17.71
CA VAL A 10 6.30 -12.39 -16.92
C VAL A 10 6.57 -13.37 -15.78
N ARG A 11 7.85 -13.69 -15.59
CA ARG A 11 8.26 -14.64 -14.54
C ARG A 11 8.02 -14.02 -13.16
N PRO A 12 7.65 -14.81 -12.14
CA PRO A 12 7.36 -14.30 -10.79
C PRO A 12 8.48 -13.45 -10.16
N ASP A 13 9.73 -13.68 -10.56
CA ASP A 13 10.90 -12.95 -10.04
C ASP A 13 11.09 -11.56 -10.68
N ASP A 14 10.38 -11.25 -11.76
CA ASP A 14 10.37 -9.94 -12.42
C ASP A 14 9.13 -9.14 -11.99
N ILE A 15 9.19 -8.60 -10.77
CA ILE A 15 8.10 -7.84 -10.17
C ILE A 15 7.75 -6.61 -11.03
N ALA A 16 8.75 -5.94 -11.59
CA ALA A 16 8.52 -4.76 -12.42
C ALA A 16 7.76 -5.11 -13.69
N GLY A 17 8.18 -6.16 -14.40
CA GLY A 17 7.48 -6.65 -15.57
C GLY A 17 6.06 -7.13 -15.23
N TYR A 18 5.87 -7.80 -14.08
CA TYR A 18 4.55 -8.25 -13.64
C TYR A 18 3.61 -7.10 -13.39
N VAL A 19 4.06 -6.06 -12.67
CA VAL A 19 3.25 -4.87 -12.42
C VAL A 19 2.90 -4.19 -13.75
N ILE A 20 3.87 -3.98 -14.64
CA ILE A 20 3.60 -3.39 -15.98
C ILE A 20 2.59 -4.24 -16.76
N GLN A 21 2.67 -5.57 -16.68
CA GLN A 21 1.74 -6.49 -17.33
C GLN A 21 0.31 -6.36 -16.78
N CYS A 22 0.13 -6.12 -15.48
CA CYS A 22 -1.16 -5.86 -14.85
C CYS A 22 -1.82 -4.56 -15.33
N HIS A 23 -1.03 -3.64 -15.88
CA HIS A 23 -1.49 -2.39 -16.48
C HIS A 23 -1.48 -2.44 -18.02
N ASP A 24 -1.70 -3.63 -18.61
CA ASP A 24 -1.74 -3.84 -20.07
C ASP A 24 -0.48 -3.37 -20.81
N GLY A 25 0.67 -3.35 -20.14
CA GLY A 25 1.93 -2.84 -20.68
C GLY A 25 2.13 -1.34 -20.53
N ASP A 26 1.16 -0.61 -19.96
CA ASP A 26 1.29 0.82 -19.68
C ASP A 26 2.14 1.05 -18.42
N ALA A 27 3.45 1.22 -18.64
CA ALA A 27 4.41 1.50 -17.58
C ALA A 27 4.14 2.82 -16.85
N ARG A 28 3.52 3.81 -17.51
CA ARG A 28 3.21 5.10 -16.89
C ARG A 28 2.04 4.94 -15.92
N ALA A 29 0.96 4.30 -16.35
CA ALA A 29 -0.20 4.02 -15.49
C ALA A 29 0.20 3.17 -14.26
N ALA A 30 1.11 2.20 -14.45
CA ALA A 30 1.67 1.41 -13.37
C ALA A 30 2.41 2.27 -12.33
N VAL A 31 3.30 3.17 -12.78
CA VAL A 31 4.05 4.06 -11.88
C VAL A 31 3.12 5.05 -11.16
N GLU A 32 2.16 5.64 -11.87
CA GLU A 32 1.17 6.56 -11.27
C GLU A 32 0.34 5.85 -10.18
N THR A 33 -0.05 4.58 -10.42
CA THR A 33 -0.76 3.76 -9.42
C THR A 33 0.11 3.48 -8.19
N LEU A 34 1.35 3.02 -8.37
CA LEU A 34 2.27 2.74 -7.26
C LEU A 34 2.55 3.98 -6.41
N LEU A 35 2.70 5.15 -7.05
CA LEU A 35 2.89 6.41 -6.32
C LEU A 35 1.67 6.74 -5.45
N GLY A 36 0.45 6.56 -5.97
CA GLY A 36 -0.78 6.74 -5.20
C GLY A 36 -0.91 5.75 -4.04
N GLU A 37 -0.53 4.49 -4.22
CA GLU A 37 -0.51 3.49 -3.16
C GLU A 37 0.51 3.84 -2.05
N ILE A 38 1.70 4.32 -2.43
CA ILE A 38 2.72 4.77 -1.47
C ILE A 38 2.21 5.95 -0.65
N GLU A 39 1.63 6.96 -1.30
CA GLU A 39 1.05 8.13 -0.62
C GLU A 39 -0.04 7.68 0.37
N HIS A 40 -0.95 6.82 -0.07
CA HIS A 40 -2.01 6.28 0.78
C HIS A 40 -1.46 5.49 1.99
N LEU A 41 -0.43 4.67 1.80
CA LEU A 41 0.21 3.94 2.90
C LEU A 41 0.91 4.87 3.89
N GLN A 42 1.53 5.95 3.40
CA GLN A 42 2.14 6.97 4.25
C GLN A 42 1.10 7.71 5.08
N GLU A 43 -0.06 8.04 4.49
CA GLU A 43 -1.19 8.63 5.21
C GLU A 43 -1.72 7.69 6.30
N GLN A 44 -1.95 6.41 5.97
CA GLN A 44 -2.39 5.41 6.94
C GLN A 44 -1.39 5.23 8.09
N LEU A 45 -0.10 5.21 7.78
CA LEU A 45 0.95 5.10 8.79
C LEU A 45 0.98 6.35 9.68
N SER A 46 0.91 7.54 9.09
CA SER A 46 0.85 8.81 9.83
C SER A 46 -0.36 8.84 10.77
N LEU A 47 -1.53 8.42 10.29
CA LEU A 47 -2.75 8.30 11.10
C LEU A 47 -2.57 7.29 12.23
N ALA A 48 -2.04 6.10 11.95
CA ALA A 48 -1.79 5.09 12.97
C ALA A 48 -0.81 5.60 14.04
N VAL A 49 0.27 6.27 13.64
CA VAL A 49 1.24 6.91 14.56
C VAL A 49 0.57 8.01 15.38
N ALA A 50 -0.28 8.84 14.77
CA ALA A 50 -1.02 9.88 15.46
C ALA A 50 -2.02 9.31 16.48
N ILE A 51 -2.68 8.20 16.17
CA ILE A 51 -3.58 7.46 17.08
C ILE A 51 -2.78 6.81 18.23
N MET A 52 -1.62 6.22 17.92
CA MET A 52 -0.71 5.65 18.93
C MET A 52 -0.06 6.75 19.79
N GLY A 53 0.01 7.99 19.30
CA GLY A 53 0.54 9.15 20.00
C GLY A 53 -0.50 9.93 20.84
N LYS A 54 -0.08 10.38 22.03
CA LYS A 54 -0.77 11.31 22.96
C LYS A 54 -2.09 10.87 23.62
N GLY A 55 -2.83 9.86 23.17
CA GLY A 55 -4.17 9.55 23.71
C GLY A 55 -4.32 8.35 24.66
N TYR A 56 -3.59 7.25 24.46
CA TYR A 56 -3.95 5.97 25.13
C TYR A 56 -3.29 5.72 26.50
N THR A 57 -2.28 6.48 26.91
CA THR A 57 -1.48 6.16 28.12
C THR A 57 -1.29 7.30 29.12
N ARG A 58 -1.85 8.50 28.89
CA ARG A 58 -1.61 9.67 29.79
C ARG A 58 -2.85 10.11 30.59
N GLY A 59 -3.69 9.16 30.98
CA GLY A 59 -4.86 9.44 31.81
C GLY A 59 -5.71 8.23 32.22
N TRP A 60 -5.46 7.05 31.64
CA TRP A 60 -6.07 5.84 32.15
C TRP A 60 -5.31 5.35 33.38
N THR A 61 -5.83 5.70 34.56
CA THR A 61 -5.52 5.02 35.81
C THR A 61 -6.72 4.10 36.07
N PRO A 62 -6.56 2.76 36.03
CA PRO A 62 -7.65 1.87 36.42
C PRO A 62 -8.02 2.18 37.87
N ASP A 63 -9.28 2.52 38.11
CA ASP A 63 -9.80 2.72 39.45
C ASP A 63 -9.86 1.37 40.15
N MET A 64 -8.81 1.05 40.91
CA MET A 64 -8.82 -0.04 41.88
C MET A 64 -9.38 0.50 43.19
N ALA A 65 -10.61 1.01 43.18
CA ALA A 65 -11.37 1.21 44.40
C ALA A 65 -11.95 -0.15 44.83
N GLY A 66 -11.11 -0.91 45.54
CA GLY A 66 -11.58 -1.91 46.50
C GLY A 66 -11.61 -1.27 47.89
N ASP A 67 -12.82 -1.05 48.41
CA ASP A 67 -13.23 -1.30 49.80
C ASP A 67 -14.77 -1.28 49.89
#